data_AF-A0A2N2DN24-F1
#
_entry.id   AF-A0A2N2DN24-F1
#
_cell.length_a   1.000
_cell.length_b   1.000
_cell.length_c   1.000
_cell.angle_alpha   90.00
_cell.angle_beta   90.00
_cell.angle_gamma   90.00
#
_symmetry.space_group_name_H-M   'P 1'
#
loop_
_entity.id
_entity.type
_entity.pdbx_description
1 polymer ?
#
loop_
_entity_poly.entity_id
_entity_poly.type
_entity_poly.pdbx_seq_one_letter_code
_entity_poly.pdbx_strand_id
1 'polypeptide(L)'
;MTVRSACICFILAVSIYLVSFGGCSSWIQERGGQEDFDPQERRMVLEDVWPEGCISCHKVSGPQDHTLATIVNEHLQGHPAVDSKNIKECMECHRPGEERFYHRLHVSHMNSRIFTELLDSSCIGCHQMEEKGEIFIKGLR
;
A
#
# COMPACT_ATOMS: atom_id res chain seq x y z
N MET A 1 7.43 22.40 89.08
CA MET A 1 8.89 22.48 88.93
C MET A 1 9.40 21.14 88.42
N THR A 2 9.69 21.05 87.12
CA THR A 2 10.51 20.00 86.51
C THR A 2 11.02 20.56 85.19
N VAL A 3 12.34 20.76 85.12
CA VAL A 3 13.09 21.31 83.98
C VAL A 3 13.76 20.14 83.27
N ARG A 4 13.57 20.00 81.96
CA ARG A 4 14.43 19.27 81.00
C ARG A 4 14.21 19.93 79.63
N SER A 5 15.11 20.72 79.06
CA SER A 5 16.50 20.51 78.62
C SER A 5 16.62 19.74 77.28
N ALA A 6 17.53 20.24 76.43
CA ALA A 6 18.05 19.77 75.13
C ALA A 6 17.24 20.19 73.88
N CYS A 7 17.69 21.18 73.10
CA CYS A 7 18.85 21.20 72.17
C CYS A 7 18.55 20.57 70.79
N ILE A 8 18.25 21.46 69.85
CA ILE A 8 18.88 21.63 68.52
C ILE A 8 19.46 20.35 67.91
N CYS A 9 18.80 19.84 66.87
CA CYS A 9 19.47 19.14 65.78
C CYS A 9 18.93 19.68 64.44
N PHE A 10 19.79 20.47 63.80
CA PHE A 10 19.77 20.77 62.37
C PHE A 10 19.67 19.48 61.56
N ILE A 11 18.65 19.33 60.71
CA ILE A 11 18.79 18.56 59.46
C ILE A 11 18.16 19.36 58.33
N LEU A 12 19.03 20.02 57.58
CA LEU A 12 18.81 20.41 56.20
C LEU A 12 18.56 19.14 55.38
N ALA A 13 17.38 19.00 54.79
CA ALA A 13 17.15 18.05 53.70
C ALA A 13 16.75 18.87 52.45
N VAL A 14 17.81 19.26 51.75
CA VAL A 14 17.82 19.79 50.39
C VAL A 14 17.53 18.65 49.43
N SER A 15 16.64 18.91 48.46
CA SER A 15 16.53 18.26 47.15
C SER A 15 16.17 16.77 47.10
N ILE A 16 15.09 16.46 46.37
CA ILE A 16 15.16 15.72 45.10
C ILE A 16 13.83 15.94 44.37
N TYR A 17 13.92 16.66 43.26
CA TYR A 17 12.94 16.64 42.19
C TYR A 17 12.81 15.19 41.68
N LEU A 18 11.71 14.52 41.97
CA LEU A 18 11.25 13.36 41.21
C LEU A 18 10.14 13.84 40.28
N VAL A 19 10.57 14.38 39.13
CA VAL A 19 9.72 14.43 37.94
C VAL A 19 9.58 12.98 37.50
N SER A 20 8.41 12.40 37.75
CA SER A 20 8.06 11.05 37.31
C SER A 20 7.98 11.01 35.77
N PHE A 21 9.13 10.83 35.13
CA PHE A 21 9.24 10.21 33.81
C PHE A 21 9.18 8.70 34.01
N GLY A 22 8.01 8.11 33.78
CA GLY A 22 7.82 6.66 33.81
C GLY A 22 6.34 6.30 33.83
N GLY A 23 5.72 5.78 32.79
CA GLY A 23 6.24 5.39 31.49
C GLY A 23 5.10 5.44 30.48
N CYS A 24 5.40 5.96 29.30
CA CYS A 24 4.55 5.83 28.11
C CYS A 24 4.76 4.43 27.50
N SER A 25 4.65 3.38 28.31
CA SER A 25 5.19 2.05 27.99
C SER A 25 4.21 0.90 28.20
N SER A 26 2.91 1.12 27.93
CA SER A 26 1.91 0.05 28.01
C SER A 26 0.94 -0.04 26.83
N TRP A 27 1.17 0.70 25.73
CA TRP A 27 0.25 0.70 24.56
C TRP A 27 0.91 0.32 23.23
N ILE A 28 2.21 0.04 23.21
CA ILE A 28 2.80 -0.70 22.10
C ILE A 28 2.65 -2.18 22.46
N GLN A 29 1.43 -2.66 22.34
CA GLN A 29 1.23 -4.09 22.14
C GLN A 29 1.92 -4.42 20.84
N GLU A 30 2.97 -5.24 20.91
CA GLU A 30 3.45 -6.00 19.76
C GLU A 30 2.25 -6.78 19.24
N ARG A 31 1.51 -6.18 18.30
CA ARG A 31 0.59 -6.91 17.46
C ARG A 31 1.47 -7.82 16.62
N GLY A 32 1.72 -9.02 17.14
CA GLY A 32 2.16 -10.15 16.35
C GLY A 32 1.14 -10.30 15.22
N GLY A 33 1.49 -9.75 14.07
CA GLY A 33 0.63 -9.67 12.89
C GLY A 33 0.48 -11.05 12.28
N GLN A 34 -0.49 -11.80 12.77
CA GLN A 34 -1.26 -12.67 11.90
C GLN A 34 -2.66 -12.07 11.85
N GLU A 35 -2.81 -11.08 10.99
CA GLU A 35 -4.12 -10.67 10.50
C GLU A 35 -4.73 -11.92 9.83
N ASP A 36 -5.94 -12.26 10.22
CA ASP A 36 -6.70 -13.39 9.70
C ASP A 36 -7.28 -13.02 8.32
N PHE A 37 -6.39 -12.81 7.36
CA PHE A 37 -6.77 -12.54 5.98
C PHE A 37 -7.78 -13.57 5.49
N ASP A 38 -8.84 -13.10 4.84
CA ASP A 38 -9.83 -13.97 4.20
C ASP A 38 -9.11 -14.93 3.23
N PRO A 39 -9.58 -16.18 3.06
CA PRO A 39 -8.95 -17.12 2.13
C PRO A 39 -8.72 -16.56 0.71
N GLN A 40 -9.56 -15.64 0.24
CA GLN A 40 -9.37 -14.94 -1.03
C GLN A 40 -8.20 -13.95 -0.97
N GLU A 41 -8.13 -13.09 0.06
CA GLU A 41 -7.01 -12.16 0.27
C GLU A 41 -5.68 -12.91 0.40
N ARG A 42 -5.69 -13.99 1.18
CA ARG A 42 -4.53 -14.87 1.33
C ARG A 42 -4.11 -15.47 -0.01
N ARG A 43 -5.05 -15.87 -0.86
CA ARG A 43 -4.76 -16.37 -2.20
C ARG A 43 -4.17 -15.29 -3.09
N MET A 44 -4.72 -14.07 -3.06
CA MET A 44 -4.20 -12.95 -3.85
C MET A 44 -2.77 -12.57 -3.44
N VAL A 45 -2.43 -12.66 -2.16
CA VAL A 45 -1.08 -12.34 -1.64
C VAL A 45 -0.09 -13.49 -1.84
N LEU A 46 -0.47 -14.74 -1.52
CA LEU A 46 0.45 -15.88 -1.54
C LEU A 46 0.61 -16.51 -2.92
N GLU A 47 -0.45 -16.53 -3.73
CA GLU A 47 -0.44 -17.21 -5.03
C GLU A 47 -0.28 -16.24 -6.21
N ASP A 48 -0.22 -14.93 -5.95
CA ASP A 48 -0.28 -13.83 -6.93
C ASP A 48 -1.04 -14.22 -8.20
N VAL A 49 -2.36 -14.14 -8.13
CA VAL A 49 -3.23 -14.59 -9.22
C VAL A 49 -3.19 -13.67 -10.46
N TRP A 50 -2.40 -12.57 -10.42
CA TRP A 50 -2.15 -11.66 -11.55
C TRP A 50 -0.66 -11.26 -11.65
N PRO A 51 0.25 -12.23 -11.89
CA PRO A 51 1.68 -11.99 -11.80
C PRO A 51 2.19 -11.07 -12.92
N GLU A 52 1.53 -11.11 -14.08
CA GLU A 52 1.89 -10.31 -15.26
C GLU A 52 1.19 -8.95 -15.29
N GLY A 53 0.44 -8.58 -14.24
CA GLY A 53 -0.29 -7.32 -14.17
C GLY A 53 -1.33 -7.18 -15.29
N CYS A 54 -1.22 -6.11 -16.09
CA CYS A 54 -2.21 -5.71 -17.10
C CYS A 54 -2.64 -6.87 -18.02
N ILE A 55 -1.67 -7.64 -18.55
CA ILE A 55 -1.95 -8.73 -19.50
C ILE A 55 -2.59 -9.96 -18.85
N SER A 56 -2.61 -10.05 -17.51
CA SER A 56 -3.33 -11.10 -16.79
C SER A 56 -4.84 -10.99 -17.02
N CYS A 57 -5.35 -9.76 -17.15
CA CYS A 57 -6.74 -9.44 -17.45
C CYS A 57 -6.97 -9.05 -18.92
N HIS A 58 -6.06 -8.27 -19.50
CA HIS A 58 -6.15 -7.78 -20.89
C HIS A 58 -5.58 -8.79 -21.89
N LYS A 59 -6.37 -9.82 -22.17
CA LYS A 59 -6.00 -10.92 -23.07
C LYS A 59 -7.19 -11.39 -23.89
N VAL A 60 -6.92 -12.23 -24.88
CA VAL A 60 -7.98 -12.91 -25.62
C VAL A 60 -8.66 -13.93 -24.70
N SER A 61 -9.99 -13.88 -24.65
CA SER A 61 -10.82 -14.79 -23.86
C SER A 61 -11.99 -15.30 -24.71
N GLY A 62 -11.88 -16.54 -25.19
CA GLY A 62 -12.84 -17.11 -26.13
C GLY A 62 -12.94 -16.29 -27.42
N PRO A 63 -14.15 -15.86 -27.85
CA PRO A 63 -14.32 -15.06 -29.06
C PRO A 63 -14.03 -13.56 -28.85
N GLN A 64 -13.71 -13.12 -27.63
CA GLN A 64 -13.54 -11.70 -27.30
C GLN A 64 -12.05 -11.39 -27.16
N ASP A 65 -11.62 -10.32 -27.83
CA ASP A 65 -10.27 -9.79 -27.71
C ASP A 65 -10.29 -8.58 -26.76
N HIS A 66 -9.79 -8.79 -25.53
CA HIS A 66 -9.65 -7.73 -24.53
C HIS A 66 -8.19 -7.28 -24.36
N THR A 67 -7.33 -7.54 -25.36
CA THR A 67 -5.93 -7.10 -25.31
C THR A 67 -5.82 -5.58 -25.19
N LEU A 68 -4.69 -5.11 -24.68
CA LEU A 68 -4.46 -3.68 -24.43
C LEU A 68 -4.64 -2.84 -25.70
N ALA A 69 -4.07 -3.29 -26.82
CA ALA A 69 -4.23 -2.63 -28.12
C ALA A 69 -5.70 -2.52 -28.53
N THR A 70 -6.46 -3.62 -28.45
CA THR A 70 -7.88 -3.64 -28.81
C THR A 70 -8.70 -2.69 -27.93
N ILE A 71 -8.51 -2.73 -26.61
CA ILE A 71 -9.20 -1.82 -25.70
C ILE A 71 -8.87 -0.35 -26.00
N VAL A 72 -7.60 -0.02 -26.18
CA VAL A 72 -7.17 1.36 -26.48
C VAL A 72 -7.76 1.84 -27.80
N ASN A 73 -7.61 1.05 -28.86
CA ASN A 73 -8.01 1.43 -30.21
C ASN A 73 -9.54 1.54 -30.38
N GLU A 74 -10.31 0.72 -29.67
CA GLU A 74 -11.77 0.69 -29.80
C GLU A 74 -12.48 1.62 -28.81
N HIS A 75 -11.92 1.83 -27.62
CA HIS A 75 -12.63 2.50 -26.52
C HIS A 75 -12.05 3.87 -26.13
N LEU A 76 -10.83 4.22 -26.54
CA LEU A 76 -10.22 5.52 -26.23
C LEU A 76 -10.30 6.48 -27.41
N GLN A 77 -11.37 7.27 -27.44
CA GLN A 77 -11.54 8.32 -28.45
C GLN A 77 -10.39 9.34 -28.40
N GLY A 78 -9.80 9.60 -29.57
CA GLY A 78 -8.70 10.56 -29.71
C GLY A 78 -7.33 10.04 -29.31
N HIS A 79 -7.21 8.78 -28.87
CA HIS A 79 -5.90 8.14 -28.72
C HIS A 79 -5.38 7.68 -30.10
N PRO A 80 -4.08 7.87 -30.43
CA PRO A 80 -3.50 7.29 -31.63
C PRO A 80 -3.63 5.78 -31.64
N ALA A 81 -3.82 5.18 -32.82
CA ALA A 81 -3.84 3.72 -32.92
C ALA A 81 -2.48 3.14 -32.48
N VAL A 82 -2.51 2.10 -31.67
CA VAL A 82 -1.32 1.41 -31.15
C VAL A 82 -1.43 -0.10 -31.37
N ASP A 83 -0.28 -0.75 -31.54
CA ASP A 83 -0.16 -2.22 -31.56
C ASP A 83 0.58 -2.70 -30.29
N SER A 84 0.21 -2.13 -29.14
CA SER A 84 0.93 -2.36 -27.90
C SER A 84 0.66 -3.74 -27.31
N LYS A 85 1.73 -4.48 -27.01
CA LYS A 85 1.66 -5.85 -26.44
C LYS A 85 1.78 -5.90 -24.93
N ASN A 86 2.33 -4.85 -24.35
CA ASN A 86 2.54 -4.73 -22.92
C ASN A 86 2.45 -3.26 -22.49
N ILE A 87 2.41 -3.05 -21.19
CA ILE A 87 2.27 -1.72 -20.59
C ILE A 87 3.53 -0.85 -20.75
N LYS A 88 4.70 -1.46 -20.97
CA LYS A 88 5.98 -0.75 -21.15
C LYS A 88 6.00 0.04 -22.45
N GLU A 89 5.40 -0.49 -23.51
CA GLU A 89 5.25 0.20 -24.79
C GLU A 89 4.36 1.45 -24.67
N CYS A 90 3.37 1.46 -23.77
CA CYS A 90 2.58 2.67 -23.50
C CYS A 90 3.44 3.83 -22.97
N MET A 91 4.50 3.51 -22.22
CA MET A 91 5.39 4.50 -21.61
C MET A 91 6.31 5.20 -22.61
N GLU A 92 6.41 4.70 -23.86
CA GLU A 92 7.18 5.36 -24.92
C GLU A 92 6.63 6.76 -25.21
N CYS A 93 5.30 6.89 -25.18
CA CYS A 93 4.56 8.14 -25.29
C CYS A 93 4.17 8.72 -23.93
N HIS A 94 3.87 7.88 -22.94
CA HIS A 94 3.37 8.31 -21.62
C HIS A 94 4.47 8.39 -20.55
N ARG A 95 5.48 9.24 -20.76
CA ARG A 95 6.65 9.30 -19.87
C ARG A 95 6.31 9.85 -18.48
N PRO A 96 7.07 9.43 -17.44
CA PRO A 96 6.97 10.02 -16.11
C PRO A 96 7.17 11.55 -16.15
N GLY A 97 6.29 12.29 -15.49
CA GLY A 97 6.34 13.77 -15.45
C GLY A 97 5.38 14.45 -16.42
N GLU A 98 4.88 13.75 -17.44
CA GLU A 98 3.69 14.16 -18.16
C GLU A 98 2.47 13.60 -17.41
N GLU A 99 1.81 14.46 -16.63
CA GLU A 99 0.56 14.08 -15.96
C GLU A 99 -0.42 13.55 -16.99
N ARG A 100 -0.66 12.23 -16.99
CA ARG A 100 -1.97 11.61 -17.21
C ARG A 100 -1.98 10.09 -17.14
N PHE A 101 -0.89 9.37 -17.38
CA PHE A 101 -1.03 7.91 -17.56
C PHE A 101 -1.49 7.17 -16.31
N TYR A 102 -0.77 7.32 -15.20
CA TYR A 102 -1.16 6.70 -13.93
C TYR A 102 -2.52 7.18 -13.44
N HIS A 103 -2.83 8.47 -13.61
CA HIS A 103 -4.12 9.02 -13.22
C HIS A 103 -5.26 8.41 -14.05
N ARG A 104 -5.10 8.31 -15.38
CA ARG A 104 -6.09 7.71 -16.28
C ARG A 104 -6.30 6.23 -15.99
N LEU A 105 -5.23 5.48 -15.71
CA LEU A 105 -5.31 4.08 -15.33
C LEU A 105 -6.11 3.88 -14.04
N HIS A 106 -5.84 4.67 -13.00
CA HIS A 106 -6.61 4.59 -11.77
C HIS A 106 -8.08 4.97 -12.00
N VAL A 107 -8.34 6.07 -12.70
CA VAL A 107 -9.72 6.50 -13.00
C VAL A 107 -10.50 5.44 -13.76
N SER A 108 -9.88 4.74 -14.72
CA SER A 108 -10.57 3.72 -15.51
C SER A 108 -10.84 2.42 -14.75
N HIS A 109 -10.07 2.11 -13.70
CA HIS A 109 -10.17 0.83 -12.99
C HIS A 109 -10.77 0.92 -11.59
N MET A 110 -10.51 1.99 -10.83
CA MET A 110 -10.87 2.05 -9.40
C MET A 110 -12.37 2.05 -9.12
N ASN A 111 -13.21 2.41 -10.10
CA ASN A 111 -14.67 2.32 -9.98
C ASN A 111 -15.27 1.10 -10.71
N SER A 112 -14.42 0.22 -11.25
CA SER A 112 -14.88 -0.98 -11.94
C SER A 112 -15.28 -2.06 -10.94
N ARG A 113 -16.28 -2.87 -11.29
CA ARG A 113 -16.64 -4.07 -10.50
C ARG A 113 -15.46 -5.04 -10.35
N ILE A 114 -14.57 -5.10 -11.33
CA ILE A 114 -13.35 -5.91 -11.24
C ILE A 114 -12.49 -5.44 -10.07
N PHE A 115 -12.24 -4.14 -9.94
CA PHE A 115 -11.47 -3.63 -8.82
C PHE A 115 -12.21 -3.76 -7.49
N THR A 116 -13.49 -3.35 -7.43
CA THR A 116 -14.20 -3.27 -6.16
C THR A 116 -14.67 -4.63 -5.63
N GLU A 117 -15.01 -5.58 -6.52
CA GLU A 117 -15.57 -6.89 -6.11
C GLU A 117 -14.57 -8.03 -6.29
N LEU A 118 -13.82 -8.07 -7.40
CA LEU A 118 -12.90 -9.19 -7.67
C LEU A 118 -11.54 -9.00 -6.97
N LEU A 119 -11.00 -7.78 -7.00
CA LEU A 119 -9.75 -7.42 -6.32
C LEU A 119 -9.96 -6.95 -4.88
N ASP A 120 -11.20 -6.87 -4.41
CA ASP A 120 -11.56 -6.33 -3.09
C ASP A 120 -10.90 -4.98 -2.79
N SER A 121 -10.90 -4.09 -3.79
CA SER A 121 -10.22 -2.79 -3.74
C SER A 121 -8.72 -2.85 -3.46
N SER A 122 -8.08 -4.00 -3.69
CA SER A 122 -6.67 -4.21 -3.41
C SER A 122 -5.77 -3.67 -4.52
N CYS A 123 -4.75 -2.92 -4.11
CA CYS A 123 -3.73 -2.37 -5.01
C CYS A 123 -2.82 -3.47 -5.59
N ILE A 124 -2.69 -4.60 -4.90
CA ILE A 124 -1.72 -5.66 -5.25
C ILE A 124 -2.11 -6.46 -6.49
N GLY A 125 -3.33 -6.27 -7.01
CA GLY A 125 -3.73 -6.81 -8.30
C GLY A 125 -2.93 -6.22 -9.46
N CYS A 126 -2.47 -4.97 -9.33
CA CYS A 126 -1.66 -4.28 -10.34
C CYS A 126 -0.25 -3.93 -9.84
N HIS A 127 -0.09 -3.74 -8.54
CA HIS A 127 1.18 -3.41 -7.91
C HIS A 127 1.83 -4.61 -7.23
N GLN A 128 3.15 -4.57 -7.11
CA GLN A 128 3.90 -5.52 -6.33
C GLN A 128 4.93 -4.77 -5.48
N MET A 129 5.25 -5.34 -4.33
CA MET A 129 6.27 -4.83 -3.42
C MET A 129 7.48 -5.77 -3.46
N GLU A 130 8.68 -5.21 -3.59
CA GLU A 130 9.94 -5.93 -3.44
C GLU A 130 10.29 -6.11 -1.96
N GLU A 131 11.22 -7.04 -1.66
CA GLU A 131 11.66 -7.30 -0.28
C GLU A 131 12.19 -6.05 0.44
N LYS A 132 12.78 -5.11 -0.30
CA LYS A 132 13.26 -3.81 0.21
C LYS A 132 12.17 -2.76 0.43
N GLY A 133 10.90 -3.11 0.20
CA GLY A 133 9.75 -2.23 0.37
C GLY A 133 9.47 -1.31 -0.83
N GLU A 134 10.16 -1.48 -1.95
CA GLU A 134 9.87 -0.72 -3.17
C GLU A 134 8.60 -1.23 -3.85
N ILE A 135 7.66 -0.34 -4.14
CA ILE A 135 6.45 -0.67 -4.89
C ILE A 135 6.67 -0.38 -6.37
N PHE A 136 6.28 -1.32 -7.23
CA PHE A 136 6.28 -1.17 -8.67
C PHE A 136 4.96 -1.66 -9.28
N ILE A 137 4.74 -1.36 -10.55
CA ILE A 137 3.60 -1.85 -11.32
C ILE A 137 4.03 -3.11 -12.04
N LYS A 138 3.27 -4.19 -11.90
CA LYS A 138 3.56 -5.46 -12.58
C LYS A 138 3.57 -5.26 -14.10
N GLY A 139 4.58 -5.82 -14.77
CA GLY A 139 4.77 -5.69 -16.22
C GLY A 139 5.42 -4.39 -16.69
N LEU A 140 5.74 -3.43 -15.80
CA LEU A 140 6.48 -2.20 -16.14
C LEU A 140 7.99 -2.25 -15.88
N ARG A 141 8.49 -3.30 -15.23
CA ARG A 141 9.94 -3.54 -15.06
C ARG A 141 10.41 -4.55 -16.10
#